data_AF-A0A6G2DGW3-F1
#
_entry.id   AF-A0A6G2DGW3-F1
#
_cell.length_a   1.000
_cell.length_b   1.000
_cell.length_c   1.000
_cell.angle_alpha   90.00
_cell.angle_beta   90.00
_cell.angle_gamma   90.00
#
_symmetry.space_group_name_H-M   'P 1'
#
loop_
_entity.id
_entity.type
_entity.pdbx_description
1 polymer ?
#
loop_
_entity_poly.entity_id
_entity_poly.type
_entity_poly.pdbx_seq_one_letter_code
_entity_poly.pdbx_strand_id
1 'polypeptide(L)' 'TDLPIIGMGGVDSAEAALEMYLAGAAAIGVGTANFTNPYACPDIIENLPKVMDKYGISSLEELRQEVKESLR' A
#
# COMPACT_ATOMS: atom_id res chain seq x y z
N THR A 1 -0.80 2.56 20.80
CA THR A 1 0.26 1.52 20.82
C THR A 1 1.17 1.81 19.64
N ASP A 2 2.48 1.57 19.74
CA ASP A 2 3.43 1.86 18.64
C ASP A 2 3.68 0.65 17.72
N LEU A 3 2.65 -0.20 17.53
CA LEU A 3 2.80 -1.42 16.76
C LEU A 3 2.50 -1.16 15.27
N PRO A 4 3.29 -1.71 14.33
CA PRO A 4 2.99 -1.62 12.91
C PRO A 4 1.72 -2.42 12.57
N ILE A 5 0.96 -1.92 11.59
CA ILE A 5 -0.31 -2.52 11.17
C ILE A 5 -0.14 -3.12 9.77
N ILE A 6 -0.62 -4.35 9.58
CA ILE A 6 -0.81 -4.92 8.24
C ILE A 6 -2.25 -4.63 7.82
N GLY A 7 -2.43 -3.71 6.87
CA GLY A 7 -3.74 -3.34 6.35
C GLY A 7 -4.21 -4.32 5.28
N MET A 8 -5.50 -4.65 5.25
CA MET A 8 -6.07 -5.48 4.20
C MET A 8 -7.53 -5.15 3.94
N GLY A 9 -8.02 -5.54 2.77
CA GLY A 9 -9.43 -5.44 2.38
C GLY A 9 -9.60 -4.57 1.13
N GLY A 10 -10.11 -5.18 0.05
CA GLY A 10 -10.38 -4.46 -1.20
C GLY A 10 -9.15 -3.98 -1.97
N VAL A 11 -7.94 -4.43 -1.63
CA VAL A 11 -6.71 -4.04 -2.35
C VAL A 11 -6.61 -4.85 -3.64
N ASP A 12 -6.86 -4.19 -4.78
CA ASP A 12 -6.83 -4.79 -6.12
C ASP A 12 -5.93 -4.04 -7.12
N SER A 13 -5.30 -2.95 -6.67
CA SER A 13 -4.50 -2.03 -7.48
C SER A 13 -3.34 -1.41 -6.68
N ALA A 14 -2.38 -0.83 -7.38
CA ALA A 14 -1.27 -0.09 -6.75
C ALA A 14 -1.75 1.18 -6.05
N GLU A 15 -2.78 1.85 -6.57
CA GLU A 15 -3.44 2.97 -5.94
C GLU A 15 -4.09 2.55 -4.60
N ALA A 16 -4.88 1.47 -4.59
CA ALA A 16 -5.48 0.96 -3.35
C ALA A 16 -4.42 0.53 -2.32
N ALA A 17 -3.26 0.01 -2.79
CA ALA A 17 -2.14 -0.29 -1.93
C ALA A 17 -1.58 0.98 -1.25
N LEU A 18 -1.38 2.07 -2.01
CA LEU A 18 -0.89 3.35 -1.45
C LEU A 18 -1.92 4.01 -0.52
N GLU A 19 -3.22 3.90 -0.81
CA GLU A 19 -4.27 4.37 0.09
C GLU A 19 -4.20 3.68 1.46
N MET A 20 -3.87 2.39 1.51
CA MET A 20 -3.64 1.69 2.77
C MET A 20 -2.43 2.25 3.54
N TYR A 21 -1.33 2.60 2.85
CA TYR A 21 -0.18 3.26 3.49
C TYR A 21 -0.56 4.64 4.03
N LEU A 22 -1.35 5.42 3.28
CA LEU A 22 -1.88 6.72 3.72
C LEU A 22 -2.81 6.60 4.93
N ALA A 23 -3.51 5.48 5.07
CA ALA A 23 -4.32 5.16 6.24
C ALA A 23 -3.49 4.68 7.46
N GLY A 24 -2.17 4.54 7.32
CA GLY A 24 -1.24 4.14 8.39
C GLY A 24 -0.83 2.67 8.37
N ALA A 25 -1.06 1.94 7.29
CA ALA A 25 -0.54 0.58 7.13
C ALA A 25 0.98 0.59 6.95
N ALA A 26 1.64 -0.43 7.50
CA ALA A 26 3.07 -0.71 7.32
C ALA A 26 3.34 -1.83 6.29
N ALA A 27 2.33 -2.62 5.97
CA ALA A 27 2.32 -3.62 4.93
C ALA A 27 0.87 -3.88 4.49
N ILE A 28 0.68 -4.49 3.33
CA ILE A 28 -0.65 -4.75 2.76
C ILE A 28 -0.90 -6.24 2.51
N GLY A 29 -2.14 -6.67 2.76
CA GLY A 29 -2.65 -7.99 2.43
C GLY A 29 -3.64 -7.95 1.27
N VAL A 30 -3.42 -8.82 0.27
CA VAL A 30 -4.29 -8.97 -0.92
C VAL A 30 -5.01 -10.32 -0.83
N GLY A 31 -6.34 -10.29 -0.76
CA GLY A 31 -7.20 -11.48 -0.59
C GLY A 31 -8.07 -11.73 -1.80
N THR A 32 -9.29 -11.19 -1.79
CA THR A 32 -10.33 -11.42 -2.81
C THR A 32 -9.86 -11.15 -4.25
N ALA A 33 -8.99 -10.17 -4.47
CA ALA A 33 -8.45 -9.86 -5.79
C ALA A 33 -7.75 -11.07 -6.45
N ASN A 34 -7.09 -11.93 -5.66
CA ASN A 34 -6.42 -13.13 -6.17
C ASN A 34 -7.40 -14.16 -6.78
N PHE A 35 -8.67 -14.16 -6.36
CA PHE A 35 -9.68 -15.06 -6.93
C PHE A 35 -10.15 -14.60 -8.31
N THR A 36 -10.15 -13.29 -8.56
CA THR A 36 -10.49 -12.72 -9.87
C THR A 36 -9.29 -12.71 -10.81
N ASN A 37 -8.11 -12.38 -10.29
CA ASN A 37 -6.85 -12.34 -11.01
C ASN A 37 -5.75 -13.05 -10.20
N PRO A 38 -5.30 -14.25 -10.60
CA PRO A 38 -4.21 -14.96 -9.93
C PRO A 38 -2.87 -14.20 -9.90
N TYR A 39 -2.69 -13.22 -10.77
CA TYR A 39 -1.50 -12.37 -10.85
C TYR A 39 -1.69 -11.01 -10.17
N ALA A 40 -2.77 -10.81 -9.39
CA ALA A 40 -3.04 -9.54 -8.73
C ALA A 40 -1.84 -9.02 -7.92
N CYS A 41 -1.19 -9.88 -7.13
CA CYS A 41 0.00 -9.49 -6.36
C CYS A 41 1.17 -9.04 -7.27
N PRO A 42 1.66 -9.86 -8.23
CA PRO A 42 2.64 -9.42 -9.21
C PRO A 42 2.27 -8.11 -9.93
N ASP A 43 1.04 -7.99 -10.42
CA ASP A 43 0.57 -6.82 -11.18
C ASP A 43 0.59 -5.56 -10.32
N ILE A 44 0.18 -5.66 -9.05
CA ILE A 44 0.27 -4.55 -8.09
C ILE A 44 1.73 -4.16 -7.88
N ILE A 45 2.62 -5.13 -7.65
CA ILE A 45 4.05 -4.88 -7.41
C ILE A 45 4.70 -4.21 -8.62
N GLU A 46 4.41 -4.65 -9.84
CA GLU A 46 4.98 -4.08 -11.07
C GLU A 46 4.48 -2.66 -11.36
N ASN A 47 3.24 -2.33 -10.96
CA ASN A 47 2.67 -1.01 -11.16
C ASN A 47 2.98 -0.03 -10.01
N LEU A 48 3.28 -0.53 -8.81
CA LEU A 48 3.51 0.30 -7.63
C LEU A 48 4.57 1.40 -7.84
N PRO A 49 5.76 1.13 -8.43
CA PRO A 49 6.74 2.18 -8.69
C PRO A 49 6.22 3.29 -9.59
N LYS A 50 5.44 2.95 -10.63
CA LYS A 50 4.88 3.94 -11.57
C LYS A 50 3.88 4.85 -10.87
N VAL A 51 3.06 4.28 -9.98
CA VAL A 51 2.07 5.03 -9.20
C VAL A 51 2.76 5.87 -8.13
N MET A 52 3.81 5.35 -7.49
CA MET A 52 4.64 6.11 -6.57
C MET A 52 5.28 7.33 -7.27
N ASP A 53 5.86 7.15 -8.45
CA ASP A 53 6.44 8.24 -9.26
C ASP A 53 5.39 9.31 -9.60
N LYS A 54 4.18 8.89 -9.99
CA LYS A 54 3.06 9.79 -10.30
C LYS A 54 2.69 10.69 -9.12
N TYR A 55 2.78 10.19 -7.89
CA TYR A 55 2.46 10.93 -6.67
C TYR A 55 3.70 11.54 -5.98
N GLY A 56 4.89 11.39 -6.57
CA GLY A 56 6.13 11.91 -5.99
C GLY A 56 6.60 11.17 -4.74
N ILE A 57 6.22 9.91 -4.58
CA ILE A 57 6.61 9.07 -3.43
C ILE A 57 7.94 8.38 -3.77
N SER A 58 8.99 8.76 -3.06
CA SER A 58 10.36 8.21 -3.16
C SER A 58 10.50 6.81 -2.58
N SER A 59 9.84 6.54 -1.45
CA SER A 59 9.85 5.22 -0.80
C SER A 59 8.61 4.99 0.08
N LEU A 60 8.21 3.73 0.21
CA LEU A 60 7.11 3.34 1.10
C LEU A 60 7.46 3.53 2.58
N GLU A 61 8.74 3.44 2.94
CA GLU A 61 9.20 3.66 4.32
C GLU A 61 9.09 5.14 4.70
N GLU A 62 9.49 6.05 3.82
CA GLU A 62 9.34 7.49 4.03
C GLU A 62 7.87 7.88 4.17
N LEU A 63 7.01 7.41 3.24
CA LEU A 63 5.56 7.59 3.33
C LEU A 63 4.99 7.11 4.66
N ARG A 64 5.42 5.93 5.13
CA ARG A 64 4.98 5.38 6.42
C ARG A 64 5.37 6.27 7.59
N GLN A 65 6.59 6.84 7.59
CA GLN A 65 7.03 7.74 8.66
C GLN A 65 6.25 9.05 8.64
N GLU A 66 6.08 9.68 7.47
CA GLU A 66 5.31 10.92 7.31
C GLU A 66 3.88 10.78 7.83
N VAL A 67 3.19 9.70 7.43
CA VAL A 67 1.82 9.41 7.90
C VAL A 67 1.80 9.20 9.40
N LYS A 68 2.75 8.44 9.95
CA LYS A 68 2.85 8.21 11.41
C LYS A 68 3.09 9.50 12.19
N GLU A 69 3.85 10.44 11.65
CA GLU A 69 4.06 11.76 12.26
C GLU A 69 2.80 12.61 12.22
N SER A 70 2.05 12.60 11.11
CA SER A 70 0.81 13.38 10.97
C SER A 70 -0.37 12.91 11.84
N LEU A 71 -0.36 11.63 12.26
CA LEU A 71 -1.39 11.02 13.10
C LEU A 71 -1.14 11.23 14.61
N ARG A 72 -0.01 11.84 14.98
CA ARG A 72 0.36 12.17 16.37
C ARG A 72 0.02 13.61 16.71
#